data_AF-B8MDA6-F1
#
_entry.id   AF-B8MDA6-F1
#
_cell.length_a   1.000
_cell.length_b   1.000
_cell.length_c   1.000
_cell.angle_alpha   90.00
_cell.angle_beta   90.00
_cell.angle_gamma   90.00
#
_symmetry.space_group_name_H-M   'P 1'
#
loop_
_entity.id
_entity.type
_entity.pdbx_description
1 polymer ?
#
loop_
_entity_poly.entity_id
_entity_poly.type
_entity_poly.pdbx_seq_one_letter_code
_entity_poly.pdbx_strand_id
1 'polypeptide(L)'
;MEQPFNLEQFYQDVLKVNGIDRSFGVPDSTLSPFLSYLAAAKCTRKHITVASEGAAVALAAGYYLSTSNLALVYMQNSGYSNALNPLQSLVAKEVFGIPMLLMIGWRGRPGEKDEPQHNLIGPGIVRNLEANDIPYEVIPKGLAQARIAVARLFARAKKDNTPVALIVPANYFAAYEDPLWVSWTTAPPNESKTYQWLSSTKRPALSRESTIESVLGALKPSDVSVSSLGGNSRELWMLRKNKGQSIARNFFGIGAHGVSNGCRKNRVICIDGDGSFMMHLGNNAILAPLPDQRVIHVVIYNGKHSSTGNQPLMIGRGDFLALVEGLPYERKFIVDTTEGVTRALGSVDRSALIVVTVNGDERKSLPRPTETPTEQKEAFMKSFGTGSKLLHMDTQQRRGAVCMK
;
A
#
# COMPACT_ATOMS: atom_id res chain seq x y z
N MET A 1 -1.68 39.86 2.08
CA MET A 1 -1.75 38.41 1.74
C MET A 1 -1.61 37.64 3.05
N GLU A 2 -2.50 36.69 3.32
CA GLU A 2 -2.30 35.78 4.46
C GLU A 2 -1.01 34.97 4.27
N GLN A 3 -0.29 34.73 5.37
CA GLN A 3 0.99 34.04 5.35
C GLN A 3 0.82 32.56 4.96
N PRO A 4 1.78 31.98 4.23
CA PRO A 4 1.77 30.55 3.94
C PRO A 4 1.94 29.72 5.22
N PHE A 5 1.47 28.48 5.22
CA PHE A 5 1.54 27.61 6.39
C PHE A 5 2.97 27.27 6.76
N ASN A 6 3.30 27.45 8.04
CA ASN A 6 4.48 26.83 8.62
C ASN A 6 4.35 25.29 8.55
N LEU A 7 5.40 24.62 8.09
CA LEU A 7 5.37 23.20 7.72
C LEU A 7 5.20 22.28 8.94
N GLU A 8 5.92 22.54 10.02
CA GLU A 8 5.84 21.78 11.26
C GLU A 8 4.48 22.01 11.94
N GLN A 9 4.03 23.27 12.06
CA GLN A 9 2.72 23.59 12.63
C GLN A 9 1.59 22.95 11.84
N PHE A 10 1.64 22.99 10.50
CA PHE A 10 0.65 22.31 9.68
C PHE A 10 0.63 20.80 9.96
N TYR A 11 1.80 20.15 10.03
CA TYR A 11 1.87 18.73 10.35
C TYR A 11 1.29 18.43 11.75
N GLN A 12 1.69 19.16 12.79
CA GLN A 12 1.27 18.89 14.15
C GLN A 12 -0.21 19.24 14.37
N ASP A 13 -0.64 20.42 13.96
CA ASP A 13 -1.93 21.01 14.36
C ASP A 13 -3.07 20.70 13.40
N VAL A 14 -2.76 20.30 12.16
CA VAL A 14 -3.76 19.96 11.14
C VAL A 14 -3.83 18.46 10.89
N LEU A 15 -2.69 17.79 10.69
CA LEU A 15 -2.68 16.36 10.34
C LEU A 15 -2.62 15.44 11.57
N LYS A 16 -1.62 15.64 12.44
CA LYS A 16 -1.34 14.71 13.55
C LYS A 16 -2.42 14.71 14.62
N VAL A 17 -3.09 15.83 14.88
CA VAL A 17 -4.27 15.88 15.78
C VAL A 17 -5.41 14.97 15.33
N ASN A 18 -5.50 14.65 14.03
CA ASN A 18 -6.45 13.69 13.48
C ASN A 18 -5.92 12.25 13.51
N GLY A 19 -4.72 12.00 14.04
CA GLY A 19 -4.11 10.67 14.08
C GLY A 19 -3.46 10.25 12.76
N ILE A 20 -3.27 11.18 11.81
CA ILE A 20 -2.52 10.91 10.58
C ILE A 20 -1.03 10.90 10.91
N ASP A 21 -0.43 9.71 10.86
CA ASP A 21 0.98 9.48 11.19
C ASP A 21 1.75 8.75 10.06
N ARG A 22 1.08 8.48 8.96
CA ARG A 22 1.63 7.89 7.73
C ARG A 22 1.28 8.73 6.51
N SER A 23 2.25 8.91 5.63
CA SER A 23 2.09 9.53 4.33
C SER A 23 2.72 8.70 3.22
N PHE A 24 1.98 8.53 2.13
CA PHE A 24 2.41 7.81 0.93
C PHE A 24 2.10 8.64 -0.30
N GLY A 25 2.96 8.64 -1.32
CA GLY A 25 2.64 9.43 -2.52
C GLY A 25 3.76 9.55 -3.55
N VAL A 26 3.42 10.19 -4.66
CA VAL A 26 4.37 10.62 -5.70
C VAL A 26 4.60 12.12 -5.52
N PRO A 27 5.85 12.62 -5.54
CA PRO A 27 6.13 14.02 -5.29
C PRO A 27 5.46 14.95 -6.28
N ASP A 28 5.01 16.09 -5.78
CA ASP A 28 4.38 17.16 -6.54
C ASP A 28 5.06 18.50 -6.26
N SER A 29 5.24 19.29 -7.31
CA SER A 29 5.80 20.64 -7.24
C SER A 29 4.97 21.60 -6.39
N THR A 30 3.63 21.54 -6.43
CA THR A 30 2.75 22.42 -5.64
C THR A 30 2.87 22.11 -4.15
N LEU A 31 3.05 20.84 -3.80
CA LEU A 31 3.25 20.37 -2.43
C LEU A 31 4.73 20.35 -2.00
N SER A 32 5.67 20.71 -2.88
CA SER A 32 7.10 20.44 -2.69
C SER A 32 7.71 20.92 -1.36
N PRO A 33 7.37 22.10 -0.80
CA PRO A 33 7.94 22.50 0.49
C PRO A 33 7.51 21.57 1.62
N PHE A 34 6.24 21.17 1.64
CA PHE A 34 5.72 20.25 2.64
C PHE A 34 6.28 18.84 2.47
N LEU A 35 6.43 18.36 1.23
CA LEU A 35 7.02 17.05 0.96
C LEU A 35 8.50 16.98 1.34
N SER A 36 9.23 18.09 1.16
CA SER A 36 10.63 18.21 1.59
C SER A 36 10.73 18.14 3.11
N TYR A 37 9.87 18.88 3.82
CA TYR A 37 9.76 18.76 5.28
C TYR A 37 9.45 17.33 5.73
N LEU A 38 8.52 16.62 5.07
CA LEU A 38 8.22 15.23 5.42
C LEU A 38 9.43 14.32 5.20
N ALA A 39 10.14 14.47 4.08
CA ALA A 39 11.31 13.66 3.76
C ALA A 39 12.45 13.86 4.77
N ALA A 40 12.65 15.08 5.28
CA ALA A 40 13.69 15.37 6.26
C ALA A 40 13.30 15.03 7.70
N ALA A 41 12.06 15.36 8.10
CA ALA A 41 11.62 15.25 9.48
C ALA A 41 11.10 13.85 9.84
N LYS A 42 10.80 13.00 8.85
CA LYS A 42 10.16 11.69 9.07
C LYS A 42 11.03 10.57 8.49
N CYS A 43 11.07 9.45 9.21
CA CYS A 43 11.72 8.24 8.73
C CYS A 43 10.86 7.56 7.65
N THR A 44 11.48 6.65 6.89
CA THR A 44 10.83 5.82 5.85
C THR A 44 9.67 4.95 6.38
N ARG A 45 9.57 4.78 7.70
CA ARG A 45 8.41 4.16 8.33
C ARG A 45 7.17 5.03 8.26
N LYS A 46 7.34 6.36 8.37
CA LYS A 46 6.27 7.35 8.47
C LYS A 46 5.94 8.01 7.14
N HIS A 47 6.91 8.11 6.23
CA HIS A 47 6.74 8.72 4.91
C HIS A 47 7.41 7.84 3.86
N ILE A 48 6.66 7.41 2.84
CA ILE A 48 7.21 6.61 1.73
C ILE A 48 6.81 7.25 0.40
N THR A 49 7.80 7.63 -0.39
CA THR A 49 7.62 7.95 -1.80
C THR A 49 7.50 6.67 -2.61
N VAL A 50 6.54 6.59 -3.52
CA VAL A 50 6.27 5.41 -4.36
C VAL A 50 6.46 5.72 -5.84
N ALA A 51 6.48 4.70 -6.70
CA ALA A 51 6.62 4.85 -8.15
C ALA A 51 5.31 5.27 -8.85
N SER A 52 4.16 5.06 -8.21
CA SER A 52 2.85 5.41 -8.78
C SER A 52 1.83 5.80 -7.71
N GLU A 53 0.94 6.73 -8.03
CA GLU A 53 -0.12 7.19 -7.14
C GLU A 53 -1.08 6.05 -6.78
N GLY A 54 -1.33 5.13 -7.71
CA GLY A 54 -2.12 3.93 -7.43
C GLY A 54 -1.50 3.04 -6.36
N ALA A 55 -0.17 2.94 -6.29
CA ALA A 55 0.49 2.24 -5.21
C ALA A 55 0.41 3.00 -3.88
N ALA A 56 0.41 4.33 -3.90
CA ALA A 56 0.20 5.12 -2.67
C ALA A 56 -1.18 4.81 -2.06
N VAL A 57 -2.22 4.70 -2.90
CA VAL A 57 -3.57 4.26 -2.48
C VAL A 57 -3.53 2.84 -1.90
N ALA A 58 -2.88 1.89 -2.58
CA ALA A 58 -2.77 0.51 -2.09
C ALA A 58 -1.99 0.40 -0.75
N LEU A 59 -0.95 1.22 -0.56
CA LEU A 59 -0.21 1.30 0.70
C LEU A 59 -1.08 1.87 1.83
N ALA A 60 -1.80 2.97 1.57
CA ALA A 60 -2.74 3.54 2.53
C ALA A 60 -3.86 2.55 2.89
N ALA A 61 -4.38 1.81 1.91
CA ALA A 61 -5.38 0.78 2.12
C ALA A 61 -4.87 -0.32 3.05
N GLY A 62 -3.70 -0.89 2.75
CA GLY A 62 -3.09 -1.91 3.61
C GLY A 62 -2.78 -1.41 5.03
N TYR A 63 -2.34 -0.15 5.16
CA TYR A 63 -2.11 0.48 6.46
C TYR A 63 -3.41 0.58 7.28
N TYR A 64 -4.50 1.04 6.66
CA TYR A 64 -5.81 1.08 7.30
C TYR A 64 -6.31 -0.31 7.70
N LEU A 65 -6.21 -1.29 6.80
CA LEU A 65 -6.65 -2.67 7.04
C LEU A 65 -5.95 -3.36 8.22
N SER A 66 -4.75 -2.91 8.58
CA SER A 66 -3.95 -3.49 9.67
C SER A 66 -3.94 -2.65 10.94
N THR A 67 -4.42 -1.40 10.91
CA THR A 67 -4.33 -0.47 12.05
C THR A 67 -5.62 0.28 12.39
N SER A 68 -6.60 0.30 11.48
CA SER A 68 -7.77 1.19 11.51
C SER A 68 -7.44 2.70 11.50
N ASN A 69 -6.19 3.08 11.22
CA ASN A 69 -5.76 4.48 11.11
C ASN A 69 -5.74 4.94 9.65
N LEU A 70 -6.18 6.17 9.40
CA LEU A 70 -6.14 6.78 8.07
C LEU A 70 -4.71 7.23 7.76
N ALA A 71 -4.29 7.01 6.53
CA ALA A 71 -3.06 7.57 5.97
C ALA A 71 -3.36 8.81 5.12
N LEU A 72 -2.34 9.67 5.00
CA LEU A 72 -2.27 10.70 3.97
C LEU A 72 -1.77 10.09 2.67
N VAL A 73 -2.50 10.31 1.57
CA VAL A 73 -2.04 10.00 0.21
C VAL A 73 -1.85 11.31 -0.54
N TYR A 74 -0.61 11.65 -0.88
CA TYR A 74 -0.33 12.88 -1.61
C TYR A 74 -0.02 12.62 -3.08
N MET A 75 -0.43 13.55 -3.94
CA MET A 75 -0.17 13.53 -5.38
C MET A 75 -0.43 14.91 -5.99
N GLN A 76 -0.02 15.10 -7.24
CA GLN A 76 -0.57 16.16 -8.07
C GLN A 76 -1.91 15.73 -8.70
N ASN A 77 -2.70 16.68 -9.18
CA ASN A 77 -3.98 16.43 -9.84
C ASN A 77 -3.90 15.57 -11.12
N SER A 78 -2.80 15.58 -11.88
CA SER A 78 -2.62 14.62 -13.00
C SER A 78 -2.40 13.18 -12.51
N GLY A 79 -1.74 13.01 -11.37
CA GLY A 79 -1.56 11.75 -10.68
C GLY A 79 -2.86 11.12 -10.20
N TYR A 80 -3.91 11.92 -10.00
CA TYR A 80 -5.25 11.44 -9.67
C TYR A 80 -5.77 10.42 -10.68
N SER A 81 -5.50 10.62 -11.98
CA SER A 81 -5.92 9.68 -13.03
C SER A 81 -5.26 8.30 -12.88
N ASN A 82 -4.02 8.25 -12.39
CA ASN A 82 -3.33 6.99 -12.08
C ASN A 82 -3.88 6.36 -10.79
N ALA A 83 -4.20 7.19 -9.79
CA ALA A 83 -4.82 6.74 -8.55
C ALA A 83 -6.26 6.24 -8.74
N LEU A 84 -6.94 6.66 -9.80
CA LEU A 84 -8.37 6.40 -10.00
C LEU A 84 -8.70 4.91 -10.02
N ASN A 85 -7.84 4.08 -10.62
CA ASN A 85 -8.05 2.65 -10.68
C ASN A 85 -8.20 2.03 -9.27
N PRO A 86 -7.23 2.14 -8.34
CA PRO A 86 -7.42 1.64 -6.98
C PRO A 86 -8.39 2.48 -6.14
N LEU A 87 -8.62 3.76 -6.45
CA LEU A 87 -9.71 4.51 -5.81
C LEU A 87 -11.07 3.84 -6.04
N GLN A 88 -11.35 3.42 -7.28
CA GLN A 88 -12.60 2.77 -7.64
C GLN A 88 -12.63 1.28 -7.31
N SER A 89 -11.53 0.55 -7.58
CA SER A 89 -11.52 -0.92 -7.53
C SER A 89 -11.06 -1.51 -6.20
N LEU A 90 -10.59 -0.68 -5.26
CA LEU A 90 -10.13 -1.12 -3.95
C LEU A 90 -10.81 -0.33 -2.83
N VAL A 91 -10.71 1.00 -2.82
CA VAL A 91 -11.04 1.77 -1.61
C VAL A 91 -12.42 2.43 -1.62
N ALA A 92 -13.08 2.48 -2.77
CA ALA A 92 -14.46 2.93 -2.90
C ALA A 92 -15.39 2.21 -1.93
N LYS A 93 -16.43 2.92 -1.49
CA LYS A 93 -17.40 2.47 -0.49
C LYS A 93 -18.11 1.18 -0.91
N GLU A 94 -18.38 1.04 -2.21
CA GLU A 94 -19.06 -0.09 -2.85
C GLU A 94 -18.16 -1.32 -2.97
N VAL A 95 -16.84 -1.14 -2.85
CA VAL A 95 -15.85 -2.22 -2.81
C VAL A 95 -15.46 -2.48 -1.36
N PHE A 96 -14.26 -2.12 -0.90
CA PHE A 96 -13.88 -2.37 0.49
C PHE A 96 -14.26 -1.20 1.42
N GLY A 97 -14.55 0.00 0.94
CA GLY A 97 -14.85 1.18 1.76
C GLY A 97 -13.73 1.48 2.75
N ILE A 98 -12.59 1.90 2.22
CA ILE A 98 -11.37 2.16 3.00
C ILE A 98 -11.11 3.67 3.04
N PRO A 99 -11.26 4.32 4.21
CA PRO A 99 -11.07 5.74 4.31
C PRO A 99 -9.59 6.13 4.28
N MET A 100 -9.32 7.27 3.67
CA MET A 100 -8.00 7.91 3.61
C MET A 100 -8.16 9.40 3.28
N LEU A 101 -7.13 10.19 3.58
CA LEU A 101 -7.06 11.59 3.18
C LEU A 101 -6.17 11.72 1.94
N LEU A 102 -6.75 12.12 0.80
CA LEU A 102 -6.01 12.52 -0.38
C LEU A 102 -5.61 13.99 -0.22
N MET A 103 -4.34 14.33 -0.46
CA MET A 103 -3.87 15.71 -0.57
C MET A 103 -3.37 15.94 -1.99
N ILE A 104 -4.11 16.77 -2.73
CA ILE A 104 -3.94 16.93 -4.16
C ILE A 104 -3.42 18.33 -4.45
N GLY A 105 -2.21 18.43 -4.99
CA GLY A 105 -1.69 19.69 -5.52
C GLY A 105 -2.46 20.13 -6.77
N TRP A 106 -2.93 21.38 -6.78
CA TRP A 106 -3.78 21.91 -7.85
C TRP A 106 -2.95 22.66 -8.91
N ARG A 107 -2.41 21.91 -9.87
CA ARG A 107 -1.74 22.46 -11.06
C ARG A 107 -2.76 22.90 -12.11
N GLY A 108 -2.52 23.99 -12.84
CA GLY A 108 -3.42 24.52 -13.87
C GLY A 108 -4.76 25.04 -13.36
N ARG A 109 -4.79 25.57 -12.14
CA ARG A 109 -6.02 26.11 -11.54
C ARG A 109 -6.61 27.23 -12.44
N PRO A 110 -7.95 27.26 -12.68
CA PRO A 110 -8.57 28.31 -13.47
C PRO A 110 -8.20 29.72 -12.99
N GLY A 111 -7.73 30.56 -13.91
CA GLY A 111 -7.29 31.92 -13.63
C GLY A 111 -5.80 32.06 -13.29
N GLU A 112 -5.06 30.96 -13.17
CA GLU A 112 -3.62 30.96 -12.92
C GLU A 112 -2.87 30.41 -14.16
N LYS A 113 -1.71 31.01 -14.49
CA LYS A 113 -0.85 30.53 -15.59
C LYS A 113 0.01 29.37 -15.08
N ASP A 114 0.02 28.27 -15.82
CA ASP A 114 0.83 27.09 -15.53
C ASP A 114 1.26 26.42 -16.85
N GLU A 115 1.98 25.31 -16.78
CA GLU A 115 2.44 24.55 -17.94
C GLU A 115 1.28 23.99 -18.78
N PRO A 116 1.41 23.93 -20.13
CA PRO A 116 0.32 23.58 -21.03
C PRO A 116 -0.37 22.24 -20.73
N GLN A 117 0.38 21.24 -20.26
CA GLN A 117 -0.17 19.93 -19.89
C GLN A 117 -1.18 19.99 -18.74
N HIS A 118 -1.21 21.08 -17.97
CA HIS A 118 -2.15 21.25 -16.86
C HIS A 118 -3.49 21.88 -17.30
N ASN A 119 -3.59 22.41 -18.52
CA ASN A 119 -4.76 23.16 -18.98
C ASN A 119 -6.07 22.35 -18.95
N LEU A 120 -6.01 21.03 -19.21
CA LEU A 120 -7.18 20.16 -19.15
C LEU A 120 -7.49 19.69 -17.73
N ILE A 121 -6.46 19.19 -17.03
CA ILE A 121 -6.64 18.53 -15.73
C ILE A 121 -6.87 19.52 -14.59
N GLY A 122 -6.31 20.73 -14.68
CA GLY A 122 -6.46 21.77 -13.67
C GLY A 122 -7.92 22.16 -13.41
N PRO A 123 -8.71 22.56 -14.43
CA PRO A 123 -10.14 22.75 -14.27
C PRO A 123 -10.91 21.44 -14.07
N GLY A 124 -10.34 20.30 -14.50
CA GLY A 124 -10.97 18.99 -14.46
C GLY A 124 -10.98 18.31 -13.10
N ILE A 125 -10.04 18.62 -12.20
CA ILE A 125 -9.88 17.87 -10.94
C ILE A 125 -11.14 17.87 -10.07
N VAL A 126 -11.83 19.01 -9.96
CA VAL A 126 -13.08 19.14 -9.19
C VAL A 126 -14.16 18.23 -9.78
N ARG A 127 -14.39 18.32 -11.10
CA ARG A 127 -15.37 17.47 -11.80
C ARG A 127 -15.02 15.99 -11.68
N ASN A 128 -13.74 15.65 -11.69
CA ASN A 128 -13.28 14.28 -11.53
C ASN A 128 -13.54 13.74 -10.12
N LEU A 129 -13.39 14.56 -9.07
CA LEU A 129 -13.72 14.16 -7.70
C LEU A 129 -15.23 13.98 -7.54
N GLU A 130 -16.02 14.91 -8.09
CA GLU A 130 -17.49 14.84 -8.10
C GLU A 130 -18.02 13.62 -8.85
N ALA A 131 -17.48 13.33 -10.04
CA ALA A 131 -17.87 12.17 -10.85
C ALA A 131 -17.52 10.82 -10.21
N ASN A 132 -16.70 10.81 -9.15
CA ASN A 132 -16.30 9.62 -8.41
C ASN A 132 -16.77 9.65 -6.96
N ASP A 133 -17.70 10.54 -6.62
CA ASP A 133 -18.29 10.67 -5.28
C ASP A 133 -17.23 10.81 -4.16
N ILE A 134 -16.11 11.48 -4.45
CA ILE A 134 -15.05 11.74 -3.46
C ILE A 134 -15.30 13.12 -2.83
N PRO A 135 -15.72 13.20 -1.56
CA PRO A 135 -15.91 14.48 -0.88
C PRO A 135 -14.60 15.24 -0.83
N TYR A 136 -14.64 16.53 -1.12
CA TYR A 136 -13.43 17.35 -1.16
C TYR A 136 -13.64 18.72 -0.53
N GLU A 137 -12.54 19.31 -0.06
CA GLU A 137 -12.47 20.72 0.27
C GLU A 137 -11.19 21.32 -0.35
N VAL A 138 -11.28 22.54 -0.88
CA VAL A 138 -10.08 23.34 -1.18
C VAL A 138 -9.60 23.89 0.14
N ILE A 139 -8.31 23.70 0.46
CA ILE A 139 -7.76 24.14 1.73
C ILE A 139 -7.98 25.66 1.93
N PRO A 140 -8.66 26.09 3.01
CA PRO A 140 -8.80 27.51 3.29
C PRO A 140 -7.46 28.08 3.75
N LYS A 141 -7.26 29.39 3.58
CA LYS A 141 -6.11 30.07 4.19
C LYS A 141 -6.32 30.21 5.70
N GLY A 142 -5.21 30.32 6.44
CA GLY A 142 -5.20 30.36 7.90
C GLY A 142 -5.18 28.97 8.56
N LEU A 143 -4.25 28.78 9.51
CA LEU A 143 -4.00 27.47 10.12
C LEU A 143 -5.23 26.94 10.89
N ALA A 144 -5.97 27.82 11.57
CA ALA A 144 -7.17 27.45 12.31
C ALA A 144 -8.29 26.93 11.39
N GLN A 145 -8.50 27.59 10.25
CA GLN A 145 -9.48 27.21 9.26
C GLN A 145 -9.08 25.90 8.56
N ALA A 146 -7.80 25.75 8.24
CA ALA A 146 -7.26 24.51 7.66
C ALA A 146 -7.46 23.32 8.62
N ARG A 147 -7.21 23.52 9.93
CA ARG A 147 -7.49 22.52 10.96
C ARG A 147 -8.95 22.08 10.98
N ILE A 148 -9.89 23.03 10.90
CA ILE A 148 -11.33 22.72 10.89
C ILE A 148 -11.71 21.95 9.61
N ALA A 149 -11.23 22.38 8.45
CA ALA A 149 -11.49 21.72 7.16
C ALA A 149 -11.01 20.26 7.16
N VAL A 150 -9.76 20.02 7.58
CA VAL A 150 -9.20 18.67 7.65
C VAL A 150 -9.92 17.81 8.69
N ALA A 151 -10.31 18.37 9.83
CA ALA A 151 -11.10 17.64 10.82
C ALA A 151 -12.48 17.22 10.28
N ARG A 152 -13.15 18.08 9.48
CA ARG A 152 -14.41 17.72 8.81
C ARG A 152 -14.22 16.59 7.80
N LEU A 153 -13.23 16.72 6.91
CA LEU A 153 -12.90 15.68 5.93
C LEU A 153 -12.58 14.35 6.63
N PHE A 154 -11.77 14.37 7.68
CA PHE A 154 -11.42 13.19 8.44
C PHE A 154 -12.63 12.53 9.12
N ALA A 155 -13.49 13.33 9.75
CA ALA A 155 -14.74 12.83 10.34
C ALA A 155 -15.65 12.21 9.27
N ARG A 156 -15.74 12.84 8.09
CA ARG A 156 -16.51 12.32 6.96
C ARG A 156 -15.96 11.00 6.44
N ALA A 157 -14.65 10.91 6.24
CA ALA A 157 -13.98 9.70 5.78
C ALA A 157 -14.30 8.50 6.69
N LYS A 158 -14.17 8.68 8.02
CA LYS A 158 -14.49 7.65 9.00
C LYS A 158 -15.97 7.28 9.01
N LYS A 159 -16.86 8.28 8.99
CA LYS A 159 -18.31 8.05 9.04
C LYS A 159 -18.82 7.28 7.82
N ASP A 160 -18.31 7.64 6.64
CA ASP A 160 -18.83 7.16 5.38
C ASP A 160 -18.02 5.99 4.80
N ASN A 161 -16.87 5.65 5.41
CA ASN A 161 -15.91 4.66 4.92
C ASN A 161 -15.46 4.96 3.47
N THR A 162 -15.09 6.21 3.19
CA THR A 162 -14.74 6.68 1.85
C THR A 162 -13.44 7.50 1.86
N PRO A 163 -12.64 7.49 0.78
CA PRO A 163 -11.60 8.50 0.59
C PRO A 163 -12.19 9.91 0.56
N VAL A 164 -11.42 10.88 1.06
CA VAL A 164 -11.77 12.31 1.01
C VAL A 164 -10.58 13.11 0.51
N ALA A 165 -10.80 14.24 -0.15
CA ALA A 165 -9.73 15.02 -0.79
C ALA A 165 -9.57 16.43 -0.20
N LEU A 166 -8.34 16.83 0.04
CA LEU A 166 -7.92 18.18 0.34
C LEU A 166 -7.15 18.73 -0.87
N ILE A 167 -7.73 19.70 -1.56
CA ILE A 167 -7.10 20.32 -2.74
C ILE A 167 -6.25 21.50 -2.28
N VAL A 168 -4.98 21.52 -2.67
CA VAL A 168 -3.99 22.52 -2.24
C VAL A 168 -3.52 23.35 -3.44
N PRO A 169 -3.88 24.64 -3.54
CA PRO A 169 -3.33 25.53 -4.56
C PRO A 169 -1.84 25.86 -4.33
N ALA A 170 -1.21 26.47 -5.34
CA ALA A 170 0.17 26.91 -5.24
C ALA A 170 0.37 27.94 -4.11
N ASN A 171 1.59 27.96 -3.53
CA ASN A 171 2.03 28.94 -2.53
C ASN A 171 1.27 28.93 -1.19
N TYR A 172 0.67 27.79 -0.81
CA TYR A 172 0.04 27.63 0.51
C TYR A 172 1.01 27.20 1.61
N PHE A 173 2.17 26.66 1.28
CA PHE A 173 3.20 26.23 2.24
C PHE A 173 4.40 27.18 2.22
N ALA A 174 4.95 27.45 3.41
CA ALA A 174 6.19 28.20 3.54
C ALA A 174 7.34 27.41 2.90
N ALA A 175 8.39 28.10 2.46
CA ALA A 175 9.57 27.44 1.91
C ALA A 175 10.19 26.49 2.96
N TYR A 176 10.76 25.39 2.47
CA TYR A 176 11.62 24.53 3.26
C TYR A 176 13.07 24.90 2.93
N GLU A 177 13.83 25.35 3.92
CA GLU A 177 15.17 25.95 3.70
C GLU A 177 16.33 24.99 4.02
N ASP A 178 16.07 23.94 4.79
CA ASP A 178 17.10 22.97 5.18
C ASP A 178 17.48 22.06 3.99
N PRO A 179 18.74 21.64 3.87
CA PRO A 179 19.16 20.72 2.82
C PRO A 179 18.52 19.34 3.00
N LEU A 180 17.95 18.81 1.91
CA LEU A 180 17.58 17.41 1.83
C LEU A 180 18.83 16.57 1.64
N TRP A 181 19.26 15.87 2.70
CA TRP A 181 20.30 14.87 2.58
C TRP A 181 19.74 13.65 1.86
N VAL A 182 20.07 13.53 0.56
CA VAL A 182 20.00 12.25 -0.13
C VAL A 182 21.11 11.38 0.43
N SER A 183 20.85 10.78 1.59
CA SER A 183 21.50 9.52 1.87
C SER A 183 20.97 8.60 0.78
N TRP A 184 21.85 8.16 -0.12
CA TRP A 184 21.62 6.90 -0.81
C TRP A 184 21.53 5.88 0.31
N THR A 185 20.36 5.76 0.96
CA THR A 185 19.99 4.66 1.84
C THR A 185 19.78 3.45 0.95
N THR A 186 20.72 3.18 0.05
CA THR A 186 21.09 1.82 -0.20
C THR A 186 21.60 1.36 1.17
N ALA A 187 20.90 0.41 1.78
CA ALA A 187 21.62 -0.50 2.63
C ALA A 187 22.92 -0.85 1.87
N PRO A 188 24.12 -0.73 2.47
CA PRO A 188 25.36 -1.09 1.78
C PRO A 188 25.10 -2.41 1.07
N PRO A 189 25.33 -2.54 -0.26
CA PRO A 189 24.77 -3.61 -1.10
C PRO A 189 24.80 -4.92 -0.34
N ASN A 190 23.68 -5.25 0.29
CA ASN A 190 23.69 -6.23 1.36
C ASN A 190 23.55 -7.53 0.63
N GLU A 191 24.68 -8.14 0.25
CA GLU A 191 24.85 -9.38 -0.53
C GLU A 191 23.50 -9.98 -0.94
N SER A 192 22.83 -9.36 -1.93
CA SER A 192 21.49 -9.80 -2.30
C SER A 192 21.68 -11.19 -2.88
N LYS A 193 21.33 -12.21 -2.10
CA LYS A 193 21.65 -13.61 -2.43
C LYS A 193 20.49 -14.21 -3.18
N THR A 194 20.78 -14.66 -4.40
CA THR A 194 19.87 -15.48 -5.18
C THR A 194 20.23 -16.94 -5.04
N TYR A 195 19.24 -17.75 -4.68
CA TYR A 195 19.36 -19.21 -4.59
C TYR A 195 18.50 -19.83 -5.68
N GLN A 196 19.07 -20.71 -6.49
CA GLN A 196 18.34 -21.50 -7.47
C GLN A 196 18.22 -22.94 -6.98
N TRP A 197 17.01 -23.35 -6.62
CA TRP A 197 16.68 -24.72 -6.20
C TRP A 197 15.66 -25.28 -7.19
N LEU A 198 16.16 -25.57 -8.40
CA LEU A 198 15.38 -26.08 -9.50
C LEU A 198 15.58 -27.59 -9.64
N SER A 199 14.51 -28.31 -9.92
CA SER A 199 14.56 -29.70 -10.36
C SER A 199 15.23 -29.77 -11.74
N SER A 200 15.90 -30.89 -12.04
CA SER A 200 16.53 -31.11 -13.34
C SER A 200 15.53 -31.41 -14.47
N THR A 201 14.25 -31.07 -14.29
CA THR A 201 13.15 -31.41 -15.21
C THR A 201 12.86 -30.27 -16.19
N LYS A 202 12.50 -30.61 -17.44
CA LYS A 202 12.15 -29.61 -18.46
C LYS A 202 10.78 -28.95 -18.22
N ARG A 203 9.88 -29.62 -17.51
CA ARG A 203 8.53 -29.15 -17.18
C ARG A 203 8.40 -29.09 -15.66
N PRO A 204 8.10 -27.93 -15.06
CA PRO A 204 7.92 -27.83 -13.62
C PRO A 204 6.82 -28.77 -13.10
N ALA A 205 7.05 -29.40 -11.95
CA ALA A 205 6.11 -30.34 -11.35
C ALA A 205 4.91 -29.61 -10.71
N LEU A 206 5.13 -28.42 -10.15
CA LEU A 206 4.10 -27.64 -9.48
C LEU A 206 3.13 -26.99 -10.46
N SER A 207 1.85 -26.97 -10.10
CA SER A 207 0.84 -26.07 -10.66
C SER A 207 0.69 -24.83 -9.77
N ARG A 208 -0.12 -23.87 -10.21
CA ARG A 208 -0.51 -22.72 -9.38
C ARG A 208 -1.24 -23.16 -8.10
N GLU A 209 -2.18 -24.09 -8.23
CA GLU A 209 -2.97 -24.63 -7.11
C GLU A 209 -2.06 -25.33 -6.08
N SER A 210 -1.16 -26.21 -6.52
CA SER A 210 -0.25 -26.93 -5.61
C SER A 210 0.80 -26.00 -4.99
N THR A 211 1.21 -24.93 -5.68
CA THR A 211 2.06 -23.89 -5.12
C THR A 211 1.37 -23.15 -3.99
N ILE A 212 0.12 -22.71 -4.20
CA ILE A 212 -0.66 -22.01 -3.18
C ILE A 212 -0.90 -22.94 -1.98
N GLU A 213 -1.19 -24.22 -2.22
CA GLU A 213 -1.31 -25.20 -1.14
C GLU A 213 0.00 -25.34 -0.33
N SER A 214 1.15 -25.40 -1.01
CA SER A 214 2.47 -25.46 -0.37
C SER A 214 2.75 -24.22 0.48
N VAL A 215 2.45 -23.03 -0.04
CA VAL A 215 2.57 -21.77 0.71
C VAL A 215 1.68 -21.80 1.95
N LEU A 216 0.40 -22.17 1.80
CA LEU A 216 -0.55 -22.25 2.91
C LEU A 216 -0.12 -23.22 4.00
N GLY A 217 0.47 -24.37 3.63
CA GLY A 217 1.01 -25.36 4.57
C GLY A 217 2.25 -24.88 5.33
N ALA A 218 2.99 -23.93 4.78
CA ALA A 218 4.21 -23.37 5.37
C ALA A 218 3.99 -22.05 6.13
N LEU A 219 2.75 -21.52 6.18
CA LEU A 219 2.42 -20.32 6.93
C LEU A 219 2.53 -20.54 8.44
N LYS A 220 3.13 -19.59 9.15
CA LYS A 220 3.10 -19.54 10.62
C LYS A 220 1.70 -19.07 11.07
N PRO A 221 1.21 -19.44 12.28
CA PRO A 221 -0.09 -18.98 12.77
C PRO A 221 -0.24 -17.45 12.82
N SER A 222 0.86 -16.74 13.05
CA SER A 222 0.91 -15.28 13.08
C SER A 222 1.04 -14.63 11.70
N ASP A 223 1.24 -15.40 10.62
CA ASP A 223 1.40 -14.84 9.28
C ASP A 223 0.07 -14.30 8.77
N VAL A 224 0.19 -13.35 7.85
CA VAL A 224 -0.91 -12.74 7.11
C VAL A 224 -0.59 -12.94 5.64
N SER A 225 -1.59 -13.30 4.82
CA SER A 225 -1.39 -13.35 3.37
C SER A 225 -2.19 -12.25 2.68
N VAL A 226 -1.61 -11.75 1.61
CA VAL A 226 -2.25 -10.83 0.67
C VAL A 226 -2.06 -11.43 -0.71
N SER A 227 -3.12 -11.56 -1.51
CA SER A 227 -3.03 -12.21 -2.82
C SER A 227 -3.60 -11.33 -3.92
N SER A 228 -2.90 -11.28 -5.06
CA SER A 228 -3.40 -10.62 -6.26
C SER A 228 -4.77 -11.18 -6.68
N LEU A 229 -5.57 -10.33 -7.33
CA LEU A 229 -6.86 -10.72 -7.90
C LEU A 229 -6.69 -11.84 -8.95
N GLY A 230 -7.82 -12.45 -9.32
CA GLY A 230 -7.87 -13.51 -10.34
C GLY A 230 -7.68 -14.90 -9.75
N GLY A 231 -6.97 -15.76 -10.48
CA GLY A 231 -6.79 -17.16 -10.12
C GLY A 231 -6.19 -17.35 -8.73
N ASN A 232 -5.15 -16.59 -8.36
CA ASN A 232 -4.42 -16.77 -7.10
C ASN A 232 -5.34 -16.65 -5.89
N SER A 233 -6.06 -15.53 -5.78
CA SER A 233 -7.04 -15.30 -4.71
C SER A 233 -8.15 -16.37 -4.68
N ARG A 234 -8.63 -16.83 -5.84
CA ARG A 234 -9.70 -17.82 -5.92
C ARG A 234 -9.26 -19.21 -5.46
N GLU A 235 -8.06 -19.65 -5.83
CA GLU A 235 -7.49 -20.91 -5.35
C GLU A 235 -7.14 -20.84 -3.87
N LEU A 236 -6.57 -19.73 -3.40
CA LEU A 236 -6.29 -19.53 -1.98
C LEU A 236 -7.57 -19.62 -1.14
N TRP A 237 -8.62 -18.92 -1.57
CA TRP A 237 -9.93 -18.95 -0.91
C TRP A 237 -10.51 -20.38 -0.92
N MET A 238 -10.50 -21.04 -2.07
CA MET A 238 -11.02 -22.40 -2.24
C MET A 238 -10.30 -23.39 -1.32
N LEU A 239 -8.97 -23.38 -1.31
CA LEU A 239 -8.16 -24.30 -0.50
C LEU A 239 -8.41 -24.10 1.01
N ARG A 240 -8.57 -22.84 1.46
CA ARG A 240 -8.97 -22.56 2.85
C ARG A 240 -10.34 -23.14 3.16
N LYS A 241 -11.34 -22.92 2.29
CA LYS A 241 -12.71 -23.41 2.48
C LYS A 241 -12.80 -24.93 2.48
N ASN A 242 -12.11 -25.60 1.55
CA ASN A 242 -12.08 -27.07 1.49
C ASN A 242 -11.49 -27.70 2.76
N LYS A 243 -10.57 -27.00 3.45
CA LYS A 243 -9.97 -27.43 4.72
C LYS A 243 -10.74 -26.95 5.96
N GLY A 244 -11.89 -26.29 5.80
CA GLY A 244 -12.65 -25.70 6.91
C GLY A 244 -11.90 -24.59 7.65
N GLN A 245 -10.90 -23.96 7.01
CA GLN A 245 -10.04 -22.96 7.63
C GLN A 245 -10.61 -21.55 7.46
N SER A 246 -10.35 -20.69 8.45
CA SER A 246 -10.71 -19.28 8.39
C SER A 246 -9.93 -18.54 7.30
N ILE A 247 -10.60 -17.59 6.64
CA ILE A 247 -10.00 -16.64 5.69
C ILE A 247 -9.62 -15.30 6.35
N ALA A 248 -9.82 -15.14 7.67
CA ALA A 248 -9.69 -13.85 8.34
C ALA A 248 -8.28 -13.26 8.31
N ARG A 249 -7.24 -14.03 7.95
CA ARG A 249 -5.86 -13.52 7.79
C ARG A 249 -5.42 -13.48 6.33
N ASN A 250 -6.37 -13.52 5.41
CA ASN A 250 -6.15 -13.52 3.97
C ASN A 250 -6.89 -12.33 3.37
N PHE A 251 -6.14 -11.39 2.79
CA PHE A 251 -6.72 -10.30 2.00
C PHE A 251 -6.62 -10.64 0.51
N PHE A 252 -7.76 -10.58 -0.18
CA PHE A 252 -7.90 -10.95 -1.59
C PHE A 252 -7.87 -9.71 -2.49
N GLY A 253 -6.74 -9.02 -2.47
CA GLY A 253 -6.51 -7.77 -3.20
C GLY A 253 -5.06 -7.32 -3.07
N ILE A 254 -4.75 -6.13 -3.61
CA ILE A 254 -3.40 -5.54 -3.52
C ILE A 254 -3.21 -4.78 -2.21
N GLY A 255 -1.95 -4.58 -1.79
CA GLY A 255 -1.61 -3.75 -0.62
C GLY A 255 -0.71 -4.39 0.44
N ALA A 256 0.01 -5.48 0.11
CA ALA A 256 0.85 -6.22 1.06
C ALA A 256 1.86 -5.36 1.83
N HIS A 257 2.56 -4.45 1.15
CA HIS A 257 3.51 -3.54 1.78
C HIS A 257 2.83 -2.53 2.72
N GLY A 258 1.60 -2.11 2.41
CA GLY A 258 0.78 -1.28 3.30
C GLY A 258 0.40 -2.03 4.58
N VAL A 259 -0.07 -3.27 4.45
CA VAL A 259 -0.37 -4.16 5.58
C VAL A 259 0.87 -4.32 6.46
N SER A 260 2.02 -4.63 5.87
CA SER A 260 3.30 -4.76 6.59
C SER A 260 3.73 -3.48 7.32
N ASN A 261 3.43 -2.30 6.76
CA ASN A 261 3.68 -1.03 7.44
C ASN A 261 2.82 -0.89 8.72
N GLY A 262 1.58 -1.41 8.73
CA GLY A 262 0.72 -1.37 9.91
C GLY A 262 0.93 -2.50 10.93
N CYS A 263 1.26 -3.71 10.48
CA CYS A 263 1.40 -4.90 11.34
C CYS A 263 2.84 -5.46 11.40
N ARG A 264 3.82 -4.64 11.79
CA ARG A 264 5.26 -5.03 11.79
C ARG A 264 5.65 -6.26 12.63
N LYS A 265 4.79 -6.69 13.56
CA LYS A 265 4.99 -7.93 14.33
C LYS A 265 4.73 -9.19 13.49
N ASN A 266 3.93 -9.08 12.44
CA ASN A 266 3.50 -10.18 11.59
C ASN A 266 4.33 -10.22 10.31
N ARG A 267 4.54 -11.42 9.78
CA ARG A 267 5.07 -11.61 8.43
C ARG A 267 3.91 -11.49 7.46
N VAL A 268 4.11 -10.75 6.38
CA VAL A 268 3.12 -10.59 5.31
C VAL A 268 3.58 -11.34 4.08
N ILE A 269 2.83 -12.35 3.68
CA ILE A 269 3.11 -13.19 2.50
C ILE A 269 2.29 -12.65 1.34
N CYS A 270 2.93 -11.98 0.38
CA CYS A 270 2.31 -11.52 -0.85
C CYS A 270 2.31 -12.66 -1.86
N ILE A 271 1.16 -13.06 -2.39
CA ILE A 271 1.01 -14.16 -3.36
C ILE A 271 0.49 -13.58 -4.66
N ASP A 272 1.40 -13.40 -5.60
CA ASP A 272 1.15 -12.74 -6.88
C ASP A 272 1.46 -13.67 -8.05
N GLY A 273 0.86 -13.36 -9.19
CA GLY A 273 1.28 -13.93 -10.48
C GLY A 273 2.34 -13.03 -11.11
N ASP A 274 3.15 -13.59 -12.00
CA ASP A 274 4.11 -12.85 -12.81
C ASP A 274 3.54 -11.60 -13.50
N GLY A 275 2.33 -11.65 -14.05
CA GLY A 275 1.66 -10.48 -14.62
C GLY A 275 1.39 -9.36 -13.60
N SER A 276 0.86 -9.71 -12.42
CA SER A 276 0.62 -8.75 -11.31
C SER A 276 1.94 -8.16 -10.81
N PHE A 277 2.95 -9.00 -10.67
CA PHE A 277 4.29 -8.60 -10.26
C PHE A 277 4.89 -7.56 -11.22
N MET A 278 4.76 -7.79 -12.53
CA MET A 278 5.25 -6.85 -13.56
C MET A 278 4.50 -5.51 -13.53
N MET A 279 3.19 -5.49 -13.29
CA MET A 279 2.40 -4.26 -13.17
C MET A 279 2.87 -3.35 -12.02
N HIS A 280 3.49 -3.93 -10.99
CA HIS A 280 3.90 -3.21 -9.78
C HIS A 280 5.41 -3.19 -9.55
N LEU A 281 6.19 -3.52 -10.57
CA LEU A 281 7.64 -3.72 -10.46
C LEU A 281 8.39 -2.50 -9.89
N GLY A 282 8.09 -1.29 -10.37
CA GLY A 282 8.73 -0.08 -9.87
C GLY A 282 8.49 0.15 -8.38
N ASN A 283 7.29 -0.17 -7.89
CA ASN A 283 6.98 -0.10 -6.47
C ASN A 283 7.67 -1.21 -5.69
N ASN A 284 7.75 -2.43 -6.24
CA ASN A 284 8.49 -3.53 -5.61
C ASN A 284 9.97 -3.16 -5.42
N ALA A 285 10.60 -2.51 -6.41
CA ALA A 285 11.98 -2.05 -6.32
C ALA A 285 12.19 -0.97 -5.23
N ILE A 286 11.22 -0.07 -5.05
CA ILE A 286 11.29 0.98 -4.02
C ILE A 286 11.01 0.44 -2.61
N LEU A 287 10.10 -0.53 -2.49
CA LEU A 287 9.60 -1.00 -1.21
C LEU A 287 10.40 -2.17 -0.63
N ALA A 288 10.94 -3.05 -1.46
CA ALA A 288 11.75 -4.20 -1.02
C ALA A 288 12.94 -3.84 -0.10
N PRO A 289 13.71 -2.76 -0.32
CA PRO A 289 14.87 -2.45 0.53
C PRO A 289 14.48 -1.75 1.85
N LEU A 290 13.20 -1.49 2.11
CA LEU A 290 12.78 -0.77 3.31
C LEU A 290 13.06 -1.59 4.58
N PRO A 291 13.85 -1.06 5.54
CA PRO A 291 14.46 -1.85 6.60
C PRO A 291 13.48 -2.37 7.66
N ASP A 292 12.24 -1.93 7.68
CA ASP A 292 11.24 -2.37 8.67
C ASP A 292 10.12 -3.22 8.06
N GLN A 293 10.23 -3.61 6.79
CA GLN A 293 9.20 -4.38 6.10
C GLN A 293 9.42 -5.88 6.23
N ARG A 294 8.41 -6.57 6.80
CA ARG A 294 8.39 -8.03 6.91
C ARG A 294 7.56 -8.68 5.80
N VAL A 295 7.83 -8.28 4.56
CA VAL A 295 7.14 -8.81 3.36
C VAL A 295 7.97 -9.93 2.74
N ILE A 296 7.32 -11.06 2.45
CA ILE A 296 7.84 -12.10 1.57
C ILE A 296 6.93 -12.18 0.37
N HIS A 297 7.48 -11.94 -0.82
CA HIS A 297 6.77 -11.92 -2.07
C HIS A 297 6.93 -13.26 -2.77
N VAL A 298 5.86 -14.05 -2.84
CA VAL A 298 5.80 -15.29 -3.62
C VAL A 298 5.20 -14.96 -4.98
N VAL A 299 5.98 -15.10 -6.03
CA VAL A 299 5.57 -14.86 -7.41
C VAL A 299 5.44 -16.20 -8.12
N ILE A 300 4.21 -16.55 -8.49
CA ILE A 300 3.92 -17.74 -9.27
C ILE A 300 4.13 -17.41 -10.74
N TYR A 301 5.17 -18.01 -11.33
CA TYR A 301 5.63 -17.73 -12.69
C TYR A 301 5.23 -18.86 -13.64
N ASN A 302 4.40 -18.55 -14.62
CA ASN A 302 4.03 -19.46 -15.70
C ASN A 302 4.17 -18.82 -17.11
N GLY A 303 4.61 -17.56 -17.18
CA GLY A 303 4.85 -16.82 -18.40
C GLY A 303 3.58 -16.34 -19.10
N LYS A 304 2.44 -16.24 -18.41
CA LYS A 304 1.15 -15.87 -19.05
C LYS A 304 0.14 -15.24 -18.09
N HIS A 305 -0.76 -14.44 -18.64
CA HIS A 305 -1.96 -13.96 -17.95
C HIS A 305 -3.07 -15.02 -17.95
N SER A 306 -2.90 -16.05 -17.12
CA SER A 306 -3.83 -17.19 -17.02
C SER A 306 -5.29 -16.80 -16.78
N SER A 307 -5.54 -15.76 -15.97
CA SER A 307 -6.89 -15.38 -15.57
C SER A 307 -7.70 -14.68 -16.68
N THR A 308 -7.04 -14.18 -17.73
CA THR A 308 -7.66 -13.38 -18.78
C THR A 308 -7.69 -14.08 -20.14
N GLY A 309 -7.27 -15.35 -20.20
CA GLY A 309 -7.26 -16.13 -21.44
C GLY A 309 -5.90 -16.67 -21.86
N ASN A 310 -4.92 -16.77 -20.95
CA ASN A 310 -3.59 -17.33 -21.22
C ASN A 310 -2.76 -16.54 -22.23
N GLN A 311 -2.96 -15.22 -22.33
CA GLN A 311 -2.10 -14.36 -23.15
C GLN A 311 -0.65 -14.44 -22.61
N PRO A 312 0.37 -14.58 -23.47
CA PRO A 312 1.74 -14.69 -23.01
C PRO A 312 2.21 -13.39 -22.35
N LEU A 313 3.10 -13.53 -21.36
CA LEU A 313 3.87 -12.42 -20.85
C LEU A 313 4.94 -12.06 -21.89
N MET A 314 5.05 -10.78 -22.23
CA MET A 314 5.94 -10.35 -23.32
C MET A 314 7.43 -10.35 -22.94
N ILE A 315 7.75 -10.43 -21.64
CA ILE A 315 9.12 -10.64 -21.16
C ILE A 315 9.43 -12.14 -21.13
N GLY A 316 10.53 -12.54 -21.77
CA GLY A 316 10.98 -13.93 -21.76
C GLY A 316 11.46 -14.39 -20.38
N ARG A 317 11.45 -15.71 -20.12
CA ARG A 317 11.87 -16.27 -18.83
C ARG A 317 13.28 -15.85 -18.42
N GLY A 318 14.23 -15.85 -19.36
CA GLY A 318 15.60 -15.43 -19.09
C GLY A 318 15.69 -13.98 -18.63
N ASP A 319 15.04 -13.07 -19.37
CA ASP A 319 15.01 -11.65 -19.05
C ASP A 319 14.26 -11.36 -17.75
N PHE A 320 13.18 -12.09 -17.48
CA PHE A 320 12.47 -12.00 -16.20
C PHE A 320 13.36 -12.39 -15.02
N LEU A 321 14.11 -13.49 -15.14
CA LEU A 321 15.04 -13.92 -14.09
C LEU A 321 16.22 -12.94 -13.93
N ALA A 322 16.74 -12.37 -15.02
CA ALA A 322 17.75 -11.31 -14.96
C ALA A 322 17.24 -10.05 -14.27
N LEU A 323 15.99 -9.67 -14.54
CA LEU A 323 15.30 -8.56 -13.89
C LEU A 323 15.10 -8.85 -12.39
N VAL A 324 14.68 -10.06 -12.02
CA VAL A 324 14.57 -10.52 -10.63
C VAL A 324 15.91 -10.41 -9.92
N GLU A 325 17.01 -10.75 -10.58
CA GLU A 325 18.36 -10.61 -10.02
C GLU A 325 18.69 -9.17 -9.64
N GLY A 326 18.27 -8.20 -10.46
CA GLY A 326 18.50 -6.77 -10.19
C GLY A 326 17.63 -6.17 -9.08
N LEU A 327 16.63 -6.89 -8.56
CA LEU A 327 15.72 -6.33 -7.57
C LEU A 327 16.31 -6.33 -6.14
N PRO A 328 16.10 -5.25 -5.37
CA PRO A 328 16.74 -5.03 -4.07
C PRO A 328 16.02 -5.75 -2.90
N TYR A 329 15.68 -7.03 -3.09
CA TYR A 329 15.27 -7.91 -2.00
C TYR A 329 16.50 -8.44 -1.25
N GLU A 330 16.39 -8.64 0.08
CA GLU A 330 17.49 -9.20 0.88
C GLU A 330 17.83 -10.64 0.46
N ARG A 331 16.82 -11.44 0.13
CA ARG A 331 17.00 -12.78 -0.43
C ARG A 331 16.06 -13.06 -1.58
N LYS A 332 16.55 -13.74 -2.60
CA LYS A 332 15.79 -14.22 -3.75
C LYS A 332 15.89 -15.74 -3.84
N PHE A 333 14.79 -16.42 -4.10
CA PHE A 333 14.74 -17.86 -4.33
C PHE A 333 14.03 -18.13 -5.64
N ILE A 334 14.62 -18.97 -6.47
CA ILE A 334 14.01 -19.48 -7.70
C ILE A 334 13.81 -20.97 -7.49
N VAL A 335 12.55 -21.41 -7.43
CA VAL A 335 12.18 -22.78 -7.02
C VAL A 335 11.11 -23.35 -7.95
N ASP A 336 11.01 -24.68 -8.03
CA ASP A 336 10.01 -25.39 -8.84
C ASP A 336 9.43 -26.65 -8.18
N THR A 337 9.78 -26.90 -6.90
CA THR A 337 9.29 -28.03 -6.09
C THR A 337 8.64 -27.58 -4.79
N THR A 338 7.75 -28.41 -4.23
CA THR A 338 7.10 -28.19 -2.94
C THR A 338 8.10 -27.98 -1.80
N GLU A 339 9.17 -28.78 -1.80
CA GLU A 339 10.24 -28.71 -0.81
C GLU A 339 11.00 -27.39 -0.93
N GLY A 340 11.26 -26.94 -2.17
CA GLY A 340 11.89 -25.65 -2.45
C GLY A 340 11.08 -24.48 -1.93
N VAL A 341 9.77 -24.47 -2.20
CA VAL A 341 8.83 -23.43 -1.68
C VAL A 341 8.83 -23.41 -0.16
N THR A 342 8.65 -24.58 0.47
CA THR A 342 8.57 -24.71 1.94
C THR A 342 9.88 -24.28 2.61
N ARG A 343 11.01 -24.73 2.07
CA ARG A 343 12.35 -24.37 2.58
C ARG A 343 12.62 -22.89 2.42
N ALA A 344 12.27 -22.30 1.28
CA ALA A 344 12.50 -20.88 1.02
C ALA A 344 11.71 -20.03 2.02
N LEU A 345 10.40 -20.30 2.14
CA LEU A 345 9.51 -19.58 3.06
C LEU A 345 9.91 -19.77 4.54
N GLY A 346 10.42 -20.95 4.92
CA GLY A 346 10.92 -21.22 6.27
C GLY A 346 12.23 -20.51 6.61
N SER A 347 13.03 -20.11 5.62
CA SER A 347 14.38 -19.56 5.80
C SER A 347 14.45 -18.04 5.94
N VAL A 348 13.31 -17.33 5.81
CA VAL A 348 13.25 -15.87 5.77
C VAL A 348 12.11 -15.30 6.61
N ASP A 349 12.31 -14.10 7.13
CA ASP A 349 11.34 -13.40 7.99
C ASP A 349 10.99 -11.98 7.53
N ARG A 350 11.65 -11.51 6.47
CA ARG A 350 11.54 -10.15 5.91
C ARG A 350 12.15 -10.11 4.50
N SER A 351 11.83 -9.03 3.78
CA SER A 351 12.31 -8.67 2.43
C SER A 351 12.86 -9.85 1.60
N ALA A 352 11.97 -10.73 1.15
CA ALA A 352 12.37 -11.85 0.29
C ALA A 352 11.45 -11.98 -0.92
N LEU A 353 12.02 -12.42 -2.04
CA LEU A 353 11.30 -12.76 -3.27
C LEU A 353 11.48 -14.24 -3.56
N ILE A 354 10.37 -14.97 -3.69
CA ILE A 354 10.34 -16.40 -4.01
C ILE A 354 9.62 -16.53 -5.35
N VAL A 355 10.38 -16.71 -6.43
CA VAL A 355 9.85 -17.02 -7.77
C VAL A 355 9.62 -18.51 -7.86
N VAL A 356 8.35 -18.92 -7.95
CA VAL A 356 7.96 -20.32 -8.09
C VAL A 356 7.60 -20.56 -9.54
N THR A 357 8.45 -21.29 -10.28
CA THR A 357 8.14 -21.64 -11.66
C THR A 357 7.18 -22.82 -11.68
N VAL A 358 6.05 -22.67 -12.35
CA VAL A 358 4.98 -23.68 -12.39
C VAL A 358 4.66 -24.08 -13.83
N ASN A 359 4.00 -25.23 -13.98
CA ASN A 359 3.43 -25.64 -15.25
C ASN A 359 2.12 -24.87 -15.54
N GLY A 360 1.59 -25.08 -16.74
CA GLY A 360 0.33 -24.47 -17.18
C GLY A 360 -0.94 -25.19 -16.73
N ASP A 361 -0.84 -26.18 -15.84
CA ASP A 361 -2.00 -26.97 -15.41
C ASP A 361 -2.87 -26.13 -14.48
N GLU A 362 -4.12 -25.95 -14.88
CA GLU A 362 -5.08 -25.11 -14.19
C GLU A 362 -6.45 -25.75 -14.20
N ARG A 363 -7.19 -25.53 -13.11
CA ARG A 363 -8.57 -25.99 -13.01
C ARG A 363 -9.44 -25.21 -14.00
N LYS A 364 -10.25 -25.93 -14.78
CA LYS A 364 -11.17 -25.33 -15.77
C LYS A 364 -12.14 -24.31 -15.16
N SER A 365 -12.60 -24.56 -13.93
CA SER A 365 -13.47 -23.66 -13.19
C SER A 365 -12.96 -23.48 -11.76
N LEU A 366 -12.87 -22.24 -11.31
CA LEU A 366 -12.58 -21.90 -9.92
C LEU A 366 -13.87 -21.39 -9.25
N PRO A 367 -14.09 -21.62 -7.96
CA PRO A 367 -15.17 -20.92 -7.26
C PRO A 367 -14.83 -19.43 -7.10
N ARG A 368 -15.82 -18.61 -6.79
CA ARG A 368 -15.63 -17.21 -6.37
C ARG A 368 -15.83 -17.12 -4.86
N PRO A 369 -15.15 -16.18 -4.17
CA PRO A 369 -15.47 -15.87 -2.79
C PRO A 369 -16.96 -15.58 -2.62
N THR A 370 -17.56 -16.17 -1.58
CA THR A 370 -18.99 -15.98 -1.26
C THR A 370 -19.21 -14.77 -0.38
N GLU A 371 -18.20 -14.38 0.41
CA GLU A 371 -18.22 -13.19 1.25
C GLU A 371 -18.15 -11.92 0.40
N THR A 372 -18.93 -10.92 0.78
CA THR A 372 -18.84 -9.56 0.24
C THR A 372 -17.49 -8.92 0.58
N PRO A 373 -17.02 -7.94 -0.22
CA PRO A 373 -15.80 -7.19 0.11
C PRO A 373 -15.82 -6.58 1.53
N THR A 374 -16.97 -6.08 1.99
CA THR A 374 -17.13 -5.55 3.36
C THR A 374 -16.89 -6.62 4.42
N GLU A 375 -17.49 -7.80 4.29
CA GLU A 375 -17.28 -8.91 5.22
C GLU A 375 -15.82 -9.37 5.24
N GLN A 376 -15.18 -9.43 4.07
CA GLN A 376 -13.76 -9.77 3.95
C GLN A 376 -12.88 -8.72 4.66
N LYS A 377 -13.13 -7.42 4.44
CA LYS A 377 -12.43 -6.34 5.14
C LYS A 377 -12.56 -6.49 6.65
N GLU A 378 -13.80 -6.61 7.14
CA GLU A 378 -14.05 -6.65 8.58
C GLU A 378 -13.40 -7.87 9.24
N ALA A 379 -13.50 -9.04 8.63
CA ALA A 379 -12.83 -10.25 9.10
C ALA A 379 -11.32 -10.06 9.14
N PHE A 380 -10.75 -9.44 8.09
CA PHE A 380 -9.33 -9.14 8.00
C PHE A 380 -8.85 -8.19 9.10
N MET A 381 -9.53 -7.06 9.28
CA MET A 381 -9.22 -6.07 10.32
C MET A 381 -9.35 -6.66 11.73
N LYS A 382 -10.40 -7.46 12.00
CA LYS A 382 -10.60 -8.13 13.30
C LYS A 382 -9.45 -9.08 13.64
N SER A 383 -8.76 -9.65 12.65
CA SER A 383 -7.66 -10.60 12.87
C SER A 383 -6.39 -10.02 13.50
N PHE A 384 -6.22 -8.70 13.44
CA PHE A 384 -5.11 -7.97 14.07
C PHE A 384 -5.35 -7.64 15.54
N GLY A 385 -6.53 -8.00 16.07
CA GLY A 385 -7.00 -7.56 17.38
C GLY A 385 -7.40 -6.08 17.34
N THR A 386 -8.44 -5.72 18.09
CA THR A 386 -8.86 -4.32 18.27
C THR A 386 -7.81 -3.55 19.07
N GLY A 387 -6.72 -3.15 18.41
CA GLY A 387 -5.68 -2.28 18.95
C GLY A 387 -6.11 -0.81 18.86
N SER A 388 -6.23 -0.18 20.02
CA SER A 388 -6.48 1.25 20.25
C SER A 388 -7.95 1.71 20.23
N LYS A 389 -8.71 1.31 21.28
CA LYS A 389 -9.54 2.33 21.94
C LYS A 389 -8.59 3.49 22.28
N LEU A 390 -8.95 4.70 21.85
CA LEU A 390 -8.26 5.92 22.25
C LEU A 390 -7.96 5.88 23.74
N LEU A 391 -6.69 5.69 24.12
CA LEU A 391 -6.18 6.18 25.38
C LEU A 391 -6.08 7.70 25.25
N HIS A 392 -7.24 8.37 25.30
CA HIS A 392 -7.29 9.70 25.87
C HIS A 392 -7.21 9.52 27.37
N MET A 393 -5.97 9.51 27.87
CA MET A 393 -5.70 9.69 29.29
C MET A 393 -6.15 11.10 29.67
N ASP A 394 -7.38 11.14 30.14
CA ASP A 394 -7.85 12.05 31.16
C ASP A 394 -7.03 11.80 32.44
N THR A 395 -5.84 12.39 32.51
CA THR A 395 -5.03 12.47 33.73
C THR A 395 -4.48 13.88 33.88
N GLN A 396 -5.38 14.85 34.02
CA GLN A 396 -5.14 16.13 34.68
C GLN A 396 -6.35 16.52 35.53
N GLN A 397 -6.65 15.73 36.57
CA GLN A 397 -7.41 16.19 37.75
C GLN A 397 -7.50 15.03 38.73
N ARG A 398 -6.59 15.00 39.72
CA ARG A 398 -6.67 14.34 41.05
C ARG A 398 -5.26 14.08 41.59
N ARG A 399 -4.48 15.14 41.78
CA ARG A 399 -3.41 15.19 42.79
C ARG A 399 -3.41 16.61 43.36
N GLY A 400 -4.22 16.79 44.39
CA GLY A 400 -4.44 18.09 45.01
C GLY A 400 -5.45 17.98 46.14
N ALA A 401 -5.14 17.17 47.16
CA ALA A 401 -5.62 17.31 48.53
C ALA A 401 -5.04 16.17 49.37
N VAL A 402 -4.81 16.46 50.66
CA VAL A 402 -4.41 15.56 51.74
C VAL A 402 -2.90 15.36 51.91
N CYS A 403 -2.25 16.40 52.44
CA CYS A 403 -1.43 16.26 53.64
C CYS A 403 -1.17 17.65 54.25
N MET A 404 -2.00 18.08 55.20
CA MET A 404 -1.63 19.05 56.24
C MET A 404 -2.59 18.91 57.43
N LYS A 405 -1.97 18.78 58.60
CA LYS A 405 -2.49 18.65 59.97
C LYS A 405 -2.85 17.27 60.44
#